data_AF-A0A060Q221-F1
#
_entry.id   AF-A0A060Q221-F1
#
_cell.length_a   1.000
_cell.length_b   1.000
_cell.length_c   1.000
_cell.angle_alpha   90.00
_cell.angle_beta   90.00
_cell.angle_gamma   90.00
#
_symmetry.space_group_name_H-M   'P 1'
#
loop_
_entity.id
_entity.type
_entity.pdbx_description
1 polymer ?
#
loop_
_entity_poly.entity_id
_entity_poly.type
_entity_poly.pdbx_seq_one_letter_code
_entity_poly.pdbx_strand_id
1 'polypeptide(L)'
;MEVNIDYILNLIEEFAKEDDLEIQGVKTKIEPILNSSIELRNKKDLIMGFIDKYNKDEEVHAYFQNYIHQKREEEFQNIIEENRLNEEKAYSFMQHAFKGGEINFSGTKFPEIIEEKVSRFDKNSRYQEVKEKVAASLSRFFHRFCDLTSAIFKKNEVKKDEVNEE
;
A
#
# COMPACT_ATOMS: atom_id res chain seq x y z
N MET A 1 3.70 24.34 10.39
CA MET A 1 3.12 23.10 10.93
C MET A 1 3.26 22.05 9.84
N GLU A 2 3.83 20.90 10.17
CA GLU A 2 3.95 19.79 9.23
C GLU A 2 2.70 18.93 9.33
N VAL A 3 2.01 18.71 8.21
CA VAL A 3 0.78 17.91 8.16
C VAL A 3 1.20 16.45 7.97
N ASN A 4 1.14 15.67 9.03
CA ASN A 4 1.41 14.22 9.03
C ASN A 4 0.12 13.40 9.13
N ILE A 5 0.23 12.08 9.05
CA ILE A 5 -0.92 11.17 9.05
C ILE A 5 -1.66 11.19 10.39
N ASP A 6 -0.95 11.16 11.51
CA ASP A 6 -1.57 11.20 12.85
C ASP A 6 -2.43 12.45 13.05
N TYR A 7 -1.94 13.60 12.57
CA TYR A 7 -2.71 14.85 12.59
C TYR A 7 -4.00 14.75 11.75
N ILE A 8 -3.92 14.13 10.56
CA ILE A 8 -5.11 13.90 9.74
C ILE A 8 -6.10 12.97 10.43
N LEU A 9 -5.63 11.90 11.06
CA LEU A 9 -6.49 10.97 11.79
C LEU A 9 -7.20 11.65 12.96
N ASN A 10 -6.47 12.49 13.71
CA ASN A 10 -7.07 13.28 14.79
C ASN A 10 -8.15 14.25 14.27
N LEU A 11 -7.91 14.91 13.13
CA LEU A 11 -8.93 15.77 12.52
C LEU A 11 -10.17 14.98 12.06
N ILE A 12 -9.97 13.78 11.50
CA ILE A 12 -11.08 12.90 11.12
C ILE A 12 -11.89 12.53 12.37
N GLU A 13 -11.21 12.19 13.48
CA GLU A 13 -11.85 11.87 14.75
C GLU A 13 -12.63 13.06 15.32
N GLU A 14 -12.04 14.25 15.32
CA GLU A 14 -12.70 15.49 15.77
C GLU A 14 -13.94 15.79 14.93
N PHE A 15 -13.83 15.75 13.61
CA PHE A 15 -14.97 16.00 12.71
C PHE A 15 -16.03 14.90 12.78
N ALA A 16 -15.66 13.65 13.01
CA ALA A 16 -16.61 12.54 13.15
C ALA A 16 -17.48 12.69 14.42
N LYS A 17 -16.93 13.28 15.49
CA LYS A 17 -17.64 13.57 16.74
C LYS A 17 -18.61 14.76 16.65
N GLU A 18 -18.57 15.55 15.59
CA GLU A 18 -19.59 16.58 15.36
C GLU A 18 -20.93 15.91 15.03
N ASP A 19 -21.94 16.09 15.90
CA ASP A 19 -23.26 15.43 15.80
C ASP A 19 -23.95 15.70 14.44
N ASP A 20 -23.83 16.93 13.94
CA ASP A 20 -24.49 17.37 12.69
C ASP A 20 -23.65 17.12 11.42
N LEU A 21 -22.42 16.61 11.55
CA LEU A 21 -21.53 16.45 10.40
C LEU A 21 -21.55 15.02 9.88
N GLU A 22 -22.13 14.80 8.71
CA GLU A 22 -22.07 13.51 8.03
C GLU A 22 -20.63 13.16 7.59
N ILE A 23 -20.37 11.88 7.32
CA ILE A 23 -19.07 11.39 6.80
C ILE A 23 -18.65 12.12 5.51
N GLN A 24 -19.60 12.47 4.63
CA GLN A 24 -19.32 13.28 3.44
C GLN A 24 -18.84 14.70 3.80
N GLY A 25 -19.31 15.26 4.91
CA GLY A 25 -18.83 16.52 5.46
C GLY A 25 -17.39 16.42 5.97
N VAL A 26 -17.05 15.34 6.68
CA VAL A 26 -15.67 15.03 7.10
C VAL A 26 -14.73 15.00 5.89
N LYS A 27 -15.12 14.26 4.85
CA LYS A 27 -14.37 14.15 3.59
C LYS A 27 -14.08 15.52 2.97
N THR A 28 -15.11 16.36 2.88
CA THR A 28 -15.03 17.71 2.32
C THR A 28 -14.09 18.62 3.12
N LYS A 29 -14.05 18.48 4.46
CA LYS A 29 -13.13 19.24 5.32
C LYS A 29 -11.67 18.77 5.20
N ILE A 30 -11.45 17.46 5.04
CA ILE A 30 -10.11 16.87 4.96
C ILE A 30 -9.45 17.08 3.58
N GLU A 31 -10.23 17.09 2.50
CA GLU A 31 -9.69 17.16 1.13
C GLU A 31 -8.75 18.35 0.86
N PRO A 32 -9.09 19.59 1.23
CA PRO A 32 -8.22 20.74 1.03
C PRO A 32 -6.90 20.61 1.80
N ILE A 33 -6.93 20.00 2.99
CA ILE A 33 -5.76 19.80 3.85
C ILE A 33 -4.80 18.82 3.17
N LEU A 34 -5.30 17.69 2.64
CA LEU A 34 -4.47 16.74 1.90
C LEU A 34 -3.87 17.34 0.63
N ASN A 35 -4.62 18.17 -0.09
CA ASN A 35 -4.13 18.81 -1.33
C ASN A 35 -2.98 19.80 -1.06
N SER A 36 -2.91 20.36 0.16
CA SER A 36 -1.88 21.32 0.56
C SER A 36 -0.52 20.68 0.91
N SER A 37 -0.49 19.37 1.19
CA SER A 37 0.71 18.64 1.56
C SER A 37 1.23 17.77 0.41
N ILE A 38 2.50 17.97 0.02
CA ILE A 38 3.17 17.16 -1.00
C ILE A 38 3.27 15.70 -0.56
N GLU A 39 3.62 15.48 0.71
CA GLU A 39 3.80 14.15 1.32
C GLU A 39 2.50 13.34 1.42
N LEU A 40 1.36 14.03 1.56
CA LEU A 40 0.06 13.36 1.66
C LEU A 40 -0.58 13.12 0.30
N ARG A 41 -0.09 13.78 -0.76
CA ARG A 41 -0.67 13.65 -2.10
C ARG A 41 -0.61 12.22 -2.64
N ASN A 42 0.46 11.47 -2.34
CA ASN A 42 0.59 10.07 -2.78
C ASN A 42 -0.23 9.07 -1.93
N LYS A 43 -0.84 9.55 -0.83
CA LYS A 43 -1.67 8.79 0.12
C LYS A 43 -3.13 9.27 0.14
N LYS A 44 -3.44 10.35 -0.59
CA LYS A 44 -4.75 11.03 -0.59
C LYS A 44 -5.90 10.06 -0.80
N ASP A 45 -5.79 9.20 -1.80
CA ASP A 45 -6.84 8.25 -2.15
C ASP A 45 -7.00 7.14 -1.10
N LEU A 46 -5.95 6.74 -0.38
CA LEU A 46 -6.07 5.85 0.77
C LEU A 46 -6.88 6.51 1.89
N ILE A 47 -6.54 7.75 2.25
CA ILE A 47 -7.23 8.49 3.30
C ILE A 47 -8.68 8.77 2.92
N MET A 48 -8.94 9.16 1.68
CA MET A 48 -10.30 9.40 1.19
C MET A 48 -11.14 8.13 1.14
N GLY A 49 -10.57 7.04 0.65
CA GLY A 49 -11.23 5.73 0.66
C GLY A 49 -11.46 5.18 2.07
N PHE A 50 -10.59 5.51 3.02
CA PHE A 50 -10.79 5.23 4.43
C PHE A 50 -12.00 5.99 4.97
N ILE A 51 -12.08 7.31 4.77
CA ILE A 51 -13.21 8.14 5.23
C ILE A 51 -14.53 7.61 4.65
N ASP A 52 -14.55 7.21 3.38
CA ASP A 52 -15.75 6.66 2.73
C ASP A 52 -16.26 5.37 3.39
N LYS A 53 -15.38 4.59 4.04
CA LYS A 53 -15.73 3.33 4.71
C LYS A 53 -15.87 3.45 6.23
N TYR A 54 -15.29 4.49 6.81
CA TYR A 54 -15.23 4.67 8.25
C TYR A 54 -16.63 4.85 8.85
N ASN A 55 -16.92 4.06 9.88
CA ASN A 55 -18.10 4.25 10.71
C ASN A 55 -17.74 5.03 11.98
N LYS A 56 -18.56 6.01 12.35
CA LYS A 56 -18.34 6.91 13.50
C LYS A 56 -18.22 6.19 14.86
N ASP A 57 -18.72 4.96 14.95
CA ASP A 57 -18.69 4.16 16.18
C ASP A 57 -17.35 3.42 16.40
N GLU A 58 -16.46 3.42 15.42
CA GLU A 58 -15.16 2.72 15.49
C GLU A 58 -14.05 3.65 15.96
N GLU A 59 -12.99 3.08 16.55
CA GLU A 59 -11.79 3.87 16.89
C GLU A 59 -11.00 4.16 15.61
N VAL A 60 -10.86 5.45 15.27
CA VAL A 60 -10.29 5.94 13.99
C VAL A 60 -8.93 5.33 13.69
N HIS A 61 -8.01 5.32 14.66
CA HIS A 61 -6.64 4.85 14.43
C HIS A 61 -6.59 3.34 14.18
N ALA A 62 -7.27 2.54 14.99
CA ALA A 62 -7.36 1.09 14.83
C ALA A 62 -8.05 0.71 13.51
N TYR A 63 -9.16 1.37 13.18
CA TYR A 63 -9.85 1.14 11.91
C TYR A 63 -8.95 1.51 10.71
N PHE A 64 -8.22 2.63 10.82
CA PHE A 64 -7.29 3.06 9.77
C PHE A 64 -6.16 2.05 9.57
N GLN A 65 -5.54 1.57 10.66
CA GLN A 65 -4.49 0.55 10.56
C GLN A 65 -4.99 -0.72 9.86
N ASN A 66 -6.19 -1.20 10.23
CA ASN A 66 -6.80 -2.37 9.58
C ASN A 66 -7.07 -2.12 8.09
N TYR A 67 -7.65 -0.96 7.75
CA TYR A 67 -7.92 -0.55 6.38
C TYR A 67 -6.64 -0.48 5.54
N ILE A 68 -5.58 0.15 6.06
CA ILE A 68 -4.30 0.27 5.37
C ILE A 68 -3.64 -1.11 5.20
N HIS A 69 -3.72 -2.00 6.19
CA HIS A 69 -3.19 -3.35 6.06
C HIS A 69 -3.87 -4.12 4.92
N GLN A 70 -5.20 -4.04 4.82
CA GLN A 70 -5.96 -4.64 3.72
C GLN A 70 -5.57 -4.03 2.37
N LYS A 71 -5.51 -2.69 2.27
CA LYS A 71 -5.12 -2.00 1.03
C LYS A 71 -3.69 -2.29 0.60
N ARG A 72 -2.76 -2.40 1.54
CA ARG A 72 -1.37 -2.77 1.27
C ARG A 72 -1.30 -4.17 0.66
N GLU A 73 -2.09 -5.12 1.14
CA GLU A 73 -2.13 -6.47 0.58
C GLU A 73 -2.82 -6.50 -0.80
N GLU A 74 -3.99 -5.90 -0.93
CA GLU A 74 -4.73 -5.81 -2.21
C GLU A 74 -3.87 -5.19 -3.32
N GLU A 75 -3.24 -4.04 -3.06
CA GLU A 75 -2.41 -3.36 -4.06
C GLU A 75 -1.16 -4.18 -4.42
N PHE A 76 -0.56 -4.89 -3.46
CA PHE A 76 0.62 -5.70 -3.75
C PHE A 76 0.28 -6.93 -4.58
N GLN A 77 -0.85 -7.58 -4.29
CA GLN A 77 -1.33 -8.70 -5.09
C GLN A 77 -1.62 -8.28 -6.53
N ASN A 78 -2.24 -7.11 -6.74
CA ASN A 78 -2.42 -6.56 -8.08
C ASN A 78 -1.08 -6.36 -8.80
N ILE A 79 -0.04 -5.86 -8.13
CA ILE A 79 1.30 -5.72 -8.73
C ILE A 79 1.89 -7.08 -9.13
N ILE A 80 1.71 -8.11 -8.29
CA ILE A 80 2.16 -9.48 -8.57
C ILE A 80 1.45 -10.01 -9.82
N GLU A 81 0.13 -9.90 -9.89
CA GLU A 81 -0.69 -10.42 -10.99
C GLU A 81 -0.42 -9.68 -12.31
N GLU A 82 -0.44 -8.34 -12.29
CA GLU A 82 -0.24 -7.50 -13.47
C GLU A 82 1.13 -7.70 -14.13
N ASN A 83 2.14 -8.00 -13.32
CA ASN A 83 3.52 -8.16 -13.79
C ASN A 83 4.00 -9.61 -13.77
N ARG A 84 3.13 -10.56 -13.41
CA ARG A 84 3.43 -12.01 -13.32
C ARG A 84 4.70 -12.27 -12.52
N LEU A 85 4.75 -11.70 -11.33
CA LEU A 85 5.90 -11.85 -10.44
C LEU A 85 5.81 -13.19 -9.70
N ASN A 86 6.97 -13.70 -9.32
CA ASN A 86 7.02 -14.80 -8.38
C ASN A 86 6.59 -14.30 -6.99
N GLU A 87 5.41 -14.73 -6.56
CA GLU A 87 4.75 -14.22 -5.35
C GLU A 87 5.63 -14.33 -4.09
N GLU A 88 6.15 -15.53 -3.81
CA GLU A 88 6.95 -15.79 -2.60
C GLU A 88 8.18 -14.87 -2.53
N LYS A 89 8.92 -14.77 -3.64
CA LYS A 89 10.10 -13.91 -3.71
C LYS A 89 9.74 -12.43 -3.66
N ALA A 90 8.64 -12.03 -4.27
CA ALA A 90 8.16 -10.65 -4.23
C ALA A 90 7.81 -10.23 -2.79
N TYR A 91 7.07 -11.06 -2.05
CA TYR A 91 6.78 -10.81 -0.63
C TYR A 91 8.05 -10.72 0.20
N SER A 92 8.99 -11.66 0.00
CA SER A 92 10.28 -11.64 0.70
C SER A 92 11.08 -10.36 0.39
N PHE A 93 11.13 -9.95 -0.88
CA PHE A 93 11.79 -8.73 -1.32
C PHE A 93 11.18 -7.49 -0.66
N MET A 94 9.86 -7.35 -0.68
CA MET A 94 9.18 -6.20 -0.08
C MET A 94 9.24 -6.20 1.45
N GLN A 95 9.16 -7.35 2.09
CA GLN A 95 9.37 -7.48 3.53
C GLN A 95 10.77 -6.98 3.93
N HIS A 96 11.80 -7.30 3.15
CA HIS A 96 13.13 -6.76 3.39
C HIS A 96 13.17 -5.23 3.24
N ALA A 97 12.51 -4.67 2.23
CA ALA A 97 12.45 -3.22 2.01
C ALA A 97 11.74 -2.49 3.16
N PHE A 98 10.55 -2.94 3.58
CA PHE A 98 9.83 -2.35 4.72
C PHE A 98 10.60 -2.45 6.03
N LYS A 99 11.31 -3.56 6.26
CA LYS A 99 12.15 -3.71 7.45
C LYS A 99 13.38 -2.80 7.41
N GLY A 100 13.94 -2.57 6.22
CA GLY A 100 15.10 -1.71 6.03
C GLY A 100 14.76 -0.21 5.98
N GLY A 101 13.50 0.15 5.74
CA GLY A 101 13.09 1.53 5.51
C GLY A 101 13.53 2.08 4.15
N GLU A 102 14.03 1.23 3.25
CA GLU A 102 14.44 1.61 1.89
C GLU A 102 14.20 0.46 0.90
N ILE A 103 14.01 0.80 -0.37
CA ILE A 103 13.89 -0.17 -1.46
C ILE A 103 15.07 -0.03 -2.41
N ASN A 104 15.75 -1.16 -2.70
CA ASN A 104 16.92 -1.19 -3.56
C ASN A 104 16.80 -2.29 -4.63
N PHE A 105 16.97 -1.90 -5.90
CA PHE A 105 16.84 -2.77 -7.06
C PHE A 105 18.18 -3.32 -7.58
N SER A 106 19.28 -3.02 -6.90
CA SER A 106 20.60 -3.59 -7.18
C SER A 106 20.70 -5.03 -6.69
N GLY A 107 21.69 -5.77 -7.22
CA GLY A 107 21.91 -7.17 -6.89
C GLY A 107 21.00 -8.13 -7.67
N THR A 108 20.88 -9.38 -7.18
CA THR A 108 20.20 -10.48 -7.89
C THR A 108 18.78 -10.73 -7.41
N LYS A 109 18.45 -10.37 -6.17
CA LYS A 109 17.13 -10.62 -5.57
C LYS A 109 15.99 -9.99 -6.37
N PHE A 110 16.16 -8.75 -6.83
CA PHE A 110 15.13 -8.09 -7.64
C PHE A 110 14.90 -8.81 -8.98
N PRO A 111 15.93 -9.08 -9.82
CA PRO A 111 15.77 -9.92 -11.00
C PRO A 111 15.09 -11.27 -10.75
N GLU A 112 15.35 -11.92 -9.60
CA GLU A 112 14.79 -13.23 -9.28
C GLU A 112 13.28 -13.25 -9.05
N ILE A 113 12.64 -12.10 -8.81
CA ILE A 113 11.18 -11.99 -8.66
C ILE A 113 10.45 -11.95 -10.01
N ILE A 114 11.15 -11.63 -11.10
CA ILE A 114 10.57 -11.49 -12.44
C ILE A 114 10.63 -12.85 -13.13
N GLU A 115 9.48 -13.38 -13.54
CA GLU A 115 9.41 -14.68 -14.23
C GLU A 115 9.71 -14.58 -15.73
N GLU A 116 9.52 -13.39 -16.33
CA GLU A 116 9.91 -13.09 -17.71
C GLU A 116 11.42 -13.32 -17.88
N LYS A 117 11.81 -14.00 -18.96
CA LYS A 117 13.20 -14.44 -19.15
C LYS A 117 13.96 -13.49 -20.05
N VAL A 118 15.26 -13.34 -19.77
CA VAL A 118 16.17 -12.57 -20.62
C VAL A 118 16.28 -13.26 -21.98
N SER A 119 15.77 -12.61 -23.04
CA SER A 119 16.01 -13.06 -24.42
C SER A 119 17.49 -12.81 -24.76
N ARG A 120 18.19 -13.86 -25.20
CA ARG A 120 19.62 -13.78 -25.55
C ARG A 120 19.87 -13.15 -26.94
N PHE A 121 18.81 -12.81 -27.66
CA PHE A 121 18.88 -12.40 -29.07
C PHE A 121 18.43 -10.96 -29.34
N ASP A 122 17.91 -10.25 -28.33
CA ASP A 122 17.32 -8.93 -28.54
C ASP A 122 18.12 -7.82 -27.84
N LYS A 123 18.46 -6.76 -28.61
CA LYS A 123 19.27 -5.62 -28.11
C LYS A 123 18.47 -4.66 -27.24
N ASN A 124 17.14 -4.61 -27.42
CA ASN A 124 16.17 -3.98 -26.52
C ASN A 124 15.29 -5.08 -25.96
N SER A 125 15.77 -5.77 -24.92
CA SER A 125 15.02 -6.91 -24.41
C SER A 125 13.74 -6.42 -23.73
N ARG A 126 12.59 -6.96 -24.14
CA ARG A 126 11.30 -6.92 -23.41
C ARG A 126 11.46 -7.10 -21.90
N TYR A 127 12.42 -7.93 -21.49
CA TYR A 127 12.78 -8.12 -20.08
C TYR A 127 13.18 -6.81 -19.37
N GLN A 128 13.95 -5.95 -20.02
CA GLN A 128 14.39 -4.68 -19.44
C GLN A 128 13.21 -3.72 -19.23
N GLU A 129 12.27 -3.65 -20.19
CA GLU A 129 11.04 -2.87 -20.05
C GLU A 129 10.18 -3.37 -18.88
N VAL A 130 10.01 -4.69 -18.76
CA VAL A 130 9.31 -5.30 -17.62
C VAL A 130 10.03 -4.97 -16.32
N LYS A 131 11.35 -5.09 -16.28
CA LYS A 131 12.16 -4.80 -15.10
C LYS A 131 11.99 -3.35 -14.63
N GLU A 132 12.01 -2.39 -15.55
CA GLU A 132 11.80 -0.97 -15.23
C GLU A 132 10.37 -0.71 -14.75
N LYS A 133 9.37 -1.29 -15.41
CA LYS A 133 7.96 -1.19 -15.00
C LYS A 133 7.73 -1.75 -13.59
N VAL A 134 8.29 -2.91 -13.28
CA VAL A 134 8.18 -3.54 -11.97
C VAL A 134 8.89 -2.72 -10.91
N ALA A 135 10.10 -2.22 -11.19
CA ALA A 135 10.84 -1.36 -10.26
C ALA A 135 10.04 -0.09 -9.91
N ALA A 136 9.47 0.57 -10.91
CA ALA A 136 8.63 1.75 -10.70
C ALA A 136 7.38 1.42 -9.86
N SER A 137 6.73 0.29 -10.13
CA SER A 137 5.53 -0.16 -9.41
C SER A 137 5.83 -0.46 -7.93
N LEU A 138 6.90 -1.21 -7.66
CA LEU A 138 7.33 -1.54 -6.30
C LEU A 138 7.84 -0.32 -5.54
N SER A 139 8.52 0.62 -6.21
CA SER A 139 8.97 1.87 -5.59
C SER A 139 7.78 2.74 -5.18
N ARG A 140 6.78 2.88 -6.06
CA ARG A 140 5.55 3.62 -5.74
C ARG A 140 4.79 2.95 -4.60
N PHE A 141 4.67 1.62 -4.62
CA PHE A 141 4.06 0.85 -3.54
C PHE A 141 4.78 1.05 -2.21
N PHE A 142 6.12 0.95 -2.20
CA PHE A 142 6.94 1.16 -1.01
C PHE A 142 6.69 2.55 -0.38
N HIS A 143 6.89 3.63 -1.13
CA HIS A 143 6.73 5.01 -0.64
C HIS A 143 5.29 5.37 -0.25
N ARG A 144 4.32 4.60 -0.74
CA ARG A 144 2.91 4.78 -0.40
C ARG A 144 2.58 4.21 0.97
N PHE A 145 3.24 3.11 1.38
CA PHE A 145 2.90 2.36 2.60
C PHE A 145 3.97 2.38 3.70
N CYS A 146 5.21 2.81 3.42
CA CYS A 146 6.32 2.75 4.38
C CYS A 146 6.06 3.52 5.68
N ASP A 147 5.38 4.67 5.59
CA ASP A 147 5.08 5.52 6.75
C ASP A 147 3.72 5.21 7.38
N LEU A 148 2.92 4.36 6.74
CA LEU A 148 1.54 4.06 7.15
C LEU A 148 1.41 2.74 7.89
N THR A 149 2.44 1.89 7.83
CA THR A 149 2.34 0.51 8.30
C THR A 149 3.54 0.08 9.12
N SER A 150 3.34 -0.96 9.92
CA SER A 150 4.45 -1.63 10.58
C SER A 150 5.40 -2.26 9.55
N ALA A 151 6.67 -2.39 9.96
CA ALA A 151 7.73 -3.03 9.16
C ALA A 151 7.43 -4.49 8.78
N ILE A 152 6.45 -5.14 9.42
CA ILE A 152 6.05 -6.52 9.11
C ILE A 152 5.11 -6.48 7.91
N PHE A 153 5.52 -7.13 6.84
CA PHE A 153 4.75 -7.35 5.63
C PHE A 153 4.85 -8.81 5.20
N LYS A 154 3.81 -9.56 5.51
CA LYS A 154 3.66 -10.97 5.12
C LYS A 154 2.31 -11.12 4.44
N LYS A 155 2.20 -12.10 3.56
CA LYS A 155 0.92 -12.53 3.02
C LYS A 155 0.03 -12.94 4.20
N ASN A 156 -1.19 -12.45 4.24
CA ASN A 156 -2.17 -13.01 5.17
C ASN A 156 -2.46 -14.41 4.65
N GLU A 157 -1.94 -15.41 5.36
CA GLU A 157 -2.41 -16.77 5.23
C GLU A 157 -3.85 -16.77 5.74
N VAL A 158 -4.81 -16.43 4.87
CA VAL A 158 -6.17 -16.88 5.06
C VAL A 158 -6.02 -18.39 5.14
N LYS A 159 -6.15 -18.94 6.36
CA LYS A 159 -6.32 -20.37 6.55
C LYS A 159 -7.43 -20.75 5.57
N LYS A 160 -7.06 -21.47 4.51
CA LYS A 160 -8.03 -22.33 3.85
C LYS A 160 -8.44 -23.27 4.95
N ASP A 161 -9.55 -22.94 5.62
CA ASP A 161 -10.18 -23.83 6.55
C ASP A 161 -10.27 -25.17 5.85
N GLU A 162 -9.79 -26.17 6.59
CA GLU A 162 -9.87 -27.58 6.31
C GLU A 162 -11.30 -27.86 5.82
N VAL A 163 -11.49 -28.01 4.51
CA VAL A 163 -12.61 -28.81 4.00
C VAL A 163 -12.20 -30.25 4.22
N ASN A 164 -12.33 -30.69 5.47
CA ASN A 164 -12.46 -32.09 5.82
C ASN A 164 -13.96 -32.44 5.83
N GLU A 165 -14.23 -33.65 5.33
CA GLU A 165 -15.47 -34.43 5.39
C GLU A 165 -16.55 -33.99 4.37
N GLU A 166 -16.98 -34.83 3.43
CA GLU A 166 -17.11 -36.31 3.38
C GLU A 166 -16.60 -36.96 2.08
#